data_AF-A0A2E9XL40-F1
#
_entry.id   AF-A0A2E9XL40-F1
#
_cell.length_a   1.000
_cell.length_b   1.000
_cell.length_c   1.000
_cell.angle_alpha   90.00
_cell.angle_beta   90.00
_cell.angle_gamma   90.00
#
_symmetry.space_group_name_H-M   'P 1'
#
loop_
_entity.id
_entity.type
_entity.pdbx_description
1 polymer ?
#
loop_
_entity_poly.entity_id
_entity_poly.type
_entity_poly.pdbx_seq_one_letter_code
_entity_poly.pdbx_strand_id
1 'polypeptide(L)'
;MLMGTSINLSGCSSLTTLESKQTISESETLLANVQMKTLRSSPIVNQKADTLSNISSAVLTKNNCNRDLWQRVRNGYKLMPKSLPSKVHTYRKEYLQRGDYLQTVFSRSEPFLFFIVEQLEKSNMPLELALLPIV
;
A
#
# COMPACT_ATOMS: atom_id res chain seq x y z
N MET A 1 -31.79 -56.27 -5.86
CA MET A 1 -30.59 -55.99 -5.05
C MET A 1 -29.69 -55.11 -5.91
N LEU A 2 -29.59 -53.82 -5.56
CA LEU A 2 -29.07 -52.74 -6.40
C LEU A 2 -27.59 -52.92 -6.76
N MET A 3 -27.25 -52.78 -8.05
CA MET A 3 -25.89 -52.64 -8.54
C MET A 3 -25.39 -51.22 -8.25
N GLY A 4 -24.54 -51.08 -7.24
CA GLY A 4 -23.93 -49.80 -6.86
C GLY A 4 -22.76 -49.46 -7.78
N THR A 5 -22.90 -48.41 -8.57
CA THR A 5 -21.79 -47.81 -9.32
C THR A 5 -21.01 -46.88 -8.38
N SER A 6 -19.76 -47.25 -8.09
CA SER A 6 -18.84 -46.42 -7.30
C SER A 6 -18.15 -45.42 -8.23
N ILE A 7 -18.38 -44.12 -8.03
CA ILE A 7 -17.69 -43.04 -8.73
C ILE A 7 -16.46 -42.67 -7.88
N ASN A 8 -15.28 -43.15 -8.28
CA ASN A 8 -14.02 -42.71 -7.69
C ASN A 8 -13.56 -41.43 -8.40
N LEU A 9 -13.53 -40.32 -7.67
CA LEU A 9 -13.02 -39.04 -8.15
C LEU A 9 -11.54 -38.92 -7.75
N SER A 10 -10.65 -39.44 -8.59
CA SER A 10 -9.21 -39.23 -8.46
C SER A 10 -8.82 -37.86 -9.03
N GLY A 11 -8.74 -36.86 -8.17
CA GLY A 11 -8.09 -35.58 -8.48
C GLY A 11 -6.57 -35.74 -8.42
N CYS A 12 -5.86 -35.33 -9.47
CA CYS A 12 -4.41 -35.29 -9.51
C CYS A 12 -3.97 -33.82 -9.45
N SER A 13 -3.37 -33.38 -8.33
CA SER A 13 -2.68 -32.09 -8.24
C SER A 13 -1.18 -32.32 -8.41
N SER A 14 -0.64 -32.10 -9.61
CA SER A 14 0.80 -32.00 -9.82
C SER A 14 1.24 -30.54 -9.71
N LEU A 15 1.96 -30.21 -8.64
CA LEU A 15 2.69 -28.96 -8.49
C LEU A 15 4.17 -29.25 -8.82
N THR A 16 4.60 -28.95 -10.04
CA THR A 16 6.02 -29.03 -10.43
C THR A 16 6.76 -27.81 -9.90
N THR A 17 7.56 -28.01 -8.85
CA THR A 17 8.60 -27.08 -8.41
C THR A 17 9.80 -27.25 -9.33
N LEU A 18 10.09 -26.27 -10.18
CA LEU A 18 11.36 -26.22 -10.90
C LEU A 18 12.40 -25.52 -10.02
N GLU A 19 13.06 -26.32 -9.19
CA GLU A 19 14.29 -25.93 -8.52
C GLU A 19 15.45 -26.11 -9.52
N SER A 20 15.75 -25.06 -10.29
CA SER A 20 16.95 -25.02 -11.13
C SER A 20 18.11 -24.49 -10.31
N LYS A 21 18.92 -25.42 -9.79
CA LYS A 21 20.25 -25.15 -9.26
C LYS A 21 21.25 -25.28 -10.42
N GLN A 22 21.71 -24.16 -10.98
CA GLN A 22 22.92 -24.11 -11.80
C GLN A 22 23.87 -23.05 -11.25
N THR A 23 24.88 -23.53 -10.53
CA THR A 23 26.16 -22.86 -10.31
C THR A 23 27.00 -22.96 -11.56
N ILE A 24 27.33 -21.83 -12.20
CA ILE A 24 28.55 -21.67 -13.01
C ILE A 24 29.15 -20.31 -12.63
N SER A 25 30.35 -20.37 -12.07
CA SER A 25 31.26 -19.26 -11.83
C SER A 25 32.03 -19.01 -13.12
N GLU A 26 32.02 -17.78 -13.64
CA GLU A 26 33.23 -17.00 -13.95
C GLU A 26 32.91 -15.75 -14.79
N SER A 27 33.67 -14.71 -14.47
CA SER A 27 34.00 -13.51 -15.26
C SER A 27 32.85 -12.60 -15.71
N GLU A 28 32.84 -11.37 -15.20
CA GLU A 28 33.14 -10.24 -16.08
C GLU A 28 33.65 -9.01 -15.30
N THR A 29 34.74 -8.48 -15.83
CA THR A 29 35.55 -7.38 -15.33
C THR A 29 34.85 -6.04 -15.48
N LEU A 30 34.94 -5.23 -14.42
CA LEU A 30 34.54 -3.83 -14.38
C LEU A 30 35.39 -2.97 -15.31
N LEU A 31 34.73 -2.10 -16.10
CA LEU A 31 35.11 -0.74 -16.54
C LEU A 31 33.90 -0.26 -17.37
N ALA A 32 33.15 0.77 -17.01
CA ALA A 32 33.53 2.15 -17.28
C ALA A 32 32.48 3.13 -16.71
N ASN A 33 32.94 4.04 -15.84
CA ASN A 33 32.59 5.47 -15.75
C ASN A 33 31.20 5.98 -16.22
N VAL A 34 30.38 6.43 -15.26
CA VAL A 34 29.63 7.69 -15.41
C VAL A 34 29.73 8.50 -14.12
N GLN A 35 30.46 9.60 -14.23
CA GLN A 35 30.69 10.60 -13.21
C GLN A 35 29.59 11.66 -13.32
N MET A 36 28.76 11.85 -12.30
CA MET A 36 27.97 13.09 -12.15
C MET A 36 28.05 13.64 -10.73
N LYS A 37 29.06 14.52 -10.58
CA LYS A 37 29.03 15.83 -9.91
C LYS A 37 28.58 15.85 -8.44
N THR A 38 29.55 15.60 -7.56
CA THR A 38 29.59 16.21 -6.22
C THR A 38 29.75 17.73 -6.36
N LEU A 39 28.75 18.48 -5.87
CA LEU A 39 28.91 19.89 -5.54
C LEU A 39 29.38 19.97 -4.09
N ARG A 40 30.61 20.47 -3.91
CA ARG A 40 31.22 20.80 -2.63
C ARG A 40 30.97 22.27 -2.26
N SER A 41 31.21 22.57 -0.98
CA SER A 41 31.23 23.85 -0.26
C SER A 41 29.91 24.24 0.40
N SER A 42 29.84 24.70 1.65
CA SER A 42 30.80 24.89 2.76
C SER A 42 29.97 25.17 4.04
N PRO A 43 30.55 25.17 5.26
CA PRO A 43 29.77 25.19 6.50
C PRO A 43 29.21 26.59 6.78
N ILE A 44 27.92 26.69 7.11
CA ILE A 44 27.33 27.92 7.65
C ILE A 44 27.10 27.76 9.15
N VAL A 45 27.76 28.67 9.84
CA VAL A 45 27.80 28.96 11.26
C VAL A 45 26.42 29.11 11.90
N ASN A 46 26.36 28.61 13.13
CA ASN A 46 25.40 28.82 14.21
C ASN A 46 24.80 30.24 14.30
N GLN A 47 23.47 30.34 14.42
CA GLN A 47 22.80 31.38 15.21
C GLN A 47 21.35 30.98 15.54
N LYS A 48 21.21 30.33 16.71
CA LYS A 48 20.28 30.63 17.81
C LYS A 48 18.98 31.44 17.53
N ALA A 49 17.89 30.80 17.97
CA ALA A 49 16.69 31.32 18.64
C ALA A 49 15.62 32.12 17.88
N ASP A 50 14.39 31.62 18.12
CA ASP A 50 13.13 32.35 18.28
C ASP A 50 12.64 33.19 17.10
N THR A 51 11.82 32.55 16.27
CA THR A 51 10.51 33.11 15.91
C THR A 51 9.60 31.97 15.44
N LEU A 52 8.50 31.77 16.17
CA LEU A 52 7.37 30.94 15.74
C LEU A 52 6.88 31.44 14.38
N SER A 53 7.31 30.78 13.30
CA SER A 53 6.81 30.99 11.95
C SER A 53 5.40 30.42 11.85
N ASN A 54 4.48 31.28 12.21
CA ASN A 54 3.03 31.20 12.10
C ASN A 54 2.59 31.26 10.61
N ILE A 55 3.20 30.44 9.74
CA ILE A 55 2.99 30.47 8.28
C ILE A 55 2.98 29.04 7.68
N SER A 56 2.27 28.09 8.30
CA SER A 56 2.06 26.78 7.67
C SER A 56 0.63 26.25 7.73
N SER A 57 -0.34 27.08 8.11
CA SER A 57 -1.75 26.68 8.13
C SER A 57 -2.63 27.45 7.13
N ALA A 58 -2.07 28.43 6.41
CA ALA A 58 -2.83 29.31 5.52
C ALA A 58 -2.68 29.00 4.02
N VAL A 59 -1.98 27.92 3.64
CA VAL A 59 -1.78 27.52 2.22
C VAL A 59 -2.46 26.17 1.92
N LEU A 60 -3.70 25.99 2.40
CA LEU A 60 -4.59 24.95 1.86
C LEU A 60 -5.88 25.55 1.28
N THR A 61 -5.89 26.85 0.98
CA THR A 61 -6.93 27.47 0.15
C THR A 61 -6.45 27.50 -1.31
N LYS A 62 -6.28 26.32 -1.91
CA LYS A 62 -6.02 26.22 -3.35
C LYS A 62 -6.88 25.10 -3.94
N ASN A 63 -8.00 25.55 -4.52
CA ASN A 63 -8.88 24.90 -5.49
C ASN A 63 -9.09 23.40 -5.34
N ASN A 64 -10.30 22.95 -5.02
CA ASN A 64 -10.80 21.68 -5.52
C ASN A 64 -12.33 21.61 -5.47
N CYS A 65 -12.98 21.97 -6.57
CA CYS A 65 -14.36 21.53 -6.85
C CYS A 65 -14.47 19.99 -7.02
N ASN A 66 -13.33 19.29 -6.96
CA ASN A 66 -13.24 17.84 -6.78
C ASN A 66 -13.11 17.55 -5.27
N ARG A 67 -14.20 17.17 -4.60
CA ARG A 67 -14.17 16.68 -3.21
C ARG A 67 -12.96 15.76 -2.99
N ASP A 68 -12.15 16.03 -1.96
CA ASP A 68 -11.07 15.13 -1.53
C ASP A 68 -11.64 13.71 -1.40
N LEU A 69 -11.17 12.80 -2.26
CA LEU A 69 -11.64 11.41 -2.33
C LEU A 69 -11.50 10.74 -0.95
N TRP A 70 -10.45 11.06 -0.22
CA TRP A 70 -10.22 10.53 1.12
C TRP A 70 -11.26 11.04 2.12
N GLN A 71 -11.64 12.31 2.02
CA GLN A 71 -12.71 12.86 2.84
C GLN A 71 -14.05 12.21 2.50
N ARG A 72 -14.33 11.93 1.22
CA ARG A 72 -15.52 11.18 0.78
C ARG A 72 -15.55 9.78 1.39
N VAL A 73 -14.45 9.03 1.31
CA VAL A 73 -14.32 7.69 1.88
C VAL A 73 -14.53 7.70 3.40
N ARG A 74 -13.86 8.61 4.14
CA ARG A 74 -14.01 8.72 5.61
C ARG A 74 -15.44 9.03 6.03
N ASN A 75 -16.14 9.90 5.28
CA ASN A 75 -17.53 10.23 5.58
C ASN A 75 -18.49 9.04 5.35
N GLY A 76 -18.07 8.05 4.57
CA GLY A 76 -18.86 6.85 4.26
C GLY A 76 -18.57 5.63 5.15
N TYR A 77 -17.87 5.81 6.27
CA TYR A 77 -17.56 4.71 7.20
C TYR A 77 -18.80 4.20 7.95
N LYS A 78 -18.96 2.88 8.04
CA LYS A 78 -20.10 2.23 8.70
C LYS A 78 -19.73 1.02 9.61
N LEU A 79 -18.53 0.47 9.49
CA LEU A 79 -17.96 -0.71 10.18
C LEU A 79 -17.19 -0.31 11.45
N MET A 80 -17.82 0.50 12.29
CA MET A 80 -17.27 0.88 13.60
C MET A 80 -18.03 0.11 14.71
N PRO A 81 -17.61 -1.11 15.07
CA PRO A 81 -18.24 -1.84 16.16
C PRO A 81 -17.97 -1.14 17.50
N LYS A 82 -18.87 -1.32 18.47
CA LYS A 82 -18.74 -0.76 19.83
C LYS A 82 -17.45 -1.20 20.53
N SER A 83 -16.93 -2.38 20.20
CA SER A 83 -15.67 -2.90 20.71
C SER A 83 -14.90 -3.58 19.59
N LEU A 84 -13.58 -3.36 19.55
CA LEU A 84 -12.68 -4.00 18.60
C LEU A 84 -11.97 -5.19 19.25
N PRO A 85 -11.80 -6.33 18.54
CA PRO A 85 -10.98 -7.43 19.04
C PRO A 85 -9.54 -6.99 19.30
N SER A 86 -8.90 -7.57 20.33
CA SER A 86 -7.50 -7.27 20.67
C SER A 86 -6.54 -7.41 19.47
N LYS A 87 -6.78 -8.41 18.59
CA LYS A 87 -6.02 -8.62 17.35
C LYS A 87 -5.98 -7.38 16.44
N VAL A 88 -7.06 -6.60 16.38
CA VAL A 88 -7.11 -5.37 15.55
C VAL A 88 -6.09 -4.34 16.04
N HIS A 89 -5.89 -4.24 17.35
CA HIS A 89 -4.88 -3.32 17.91
C HIS A 89 -3.46 -3.74 17.55
N THR A 90 -3.17 -5.04 17.60
CA THR A 90 -1.88 -5.59 17.16
C THR A 90 -1.63 -5.30 15.69
N TYR A 91 -2.56 -5.65 14.80
CA TYR A 91 -2.41 -5.40 13.37
C TYR A 91 -2.29 -3.92 13.04
N ARG A 92 -3.06 -3.05 13.71
CA ARG A 92 -2.92 -1.59 13.54
C ARG A 92 -1.50 -1.15 13.86
N LYS A 93 -0.93 -1.60 14.98
CA LYS A 93 0.44 -1.26 15.37
C LYS A 93 1.45 -1.74 14.31
N GLU A 94 1.28 -2.95 13.80
CA GLU A 94 2.15 -3.50 12.77
C GLU A 94 2.07 -2.72 11.45
N TYR A 95 0.87 -2.35 10.99
CA TYR A 95 0.73 -1.54 9.78
C TYR A 95 1.35 -0.15 9.94
N LEU A 96 1.19 0.48 11.11
CA LEU A 96 1.82 1.78 11.41
C LEU A 96 3.35 1.70 11.42
N GLN A 97 3.93 0.55 11.77
CA GLN A 97 5.37 0.33 11.72
C GLN A 97 5.89 0.07 10.30
N ARG A 98 5.04 -0.37 9.37
CA ARG A 98 5.40 -0.73 7.99
C ARG A 98 4.94 0.34 6.99
N GLY A 99 5.46 1.57 7.14
CA GLY A 99 5.11 2.69 6.27
C GLY A 99 5.35 2.43 4.77
N ASP A 100 6.50 1.85 4.42
CA ASP A 100 6.86 1.56 3.02
C ASP A 100 5.88 0.58 2.34
N TYR A 101 5.37 -0.38 3.11
CA TYR A 101 4.33 -1.30 2.66
C TYR A 101 3.04 -0.54 2.33
N LEU A 102 2.60 0.34 3.24
CA LEU A 102 1.39 1.16 3.01
C LEU A 102 1.57 2.06 1.77
N GLN A 103 2.74 2.67 1.58
CA GLN A 103 3.02 3.48 0.40
C GLN A 103 2.90 2.66 -0.91
N THR A 104 3.44 1.44 -0.90
CA THR A 104 3.37 0.53 -2.05
C THR A 104 1.93 0.14 -2.37
N VAL A 105 1.16 -0.23 -1.36
CA VAL A 105 -0.26 -0.61 -1.51
C VAL A 105 -1.10 0.57 -2.00
N PHE A 106 -0.88 1.78 -1.47
CA PHE A 106 -1.60 2.97 -1.92
C PHE A 106 -1.23 3.36 -3.35
N SER A 107 0.05 3.29 -3.73
CA SER A 107 0.47 3.58 -5.10
C SER A 107 -0.14 2.61 -6.12
N ARG A 108 -0.27 1.33 -5.76
CA ARG A 108 -0.86 0.30 -6.65
C ARG A 108 -2.39 0.38 -6.72
N SER A 109 -3.05 0.94 -5.70
CA SER A 109 -4.52 1.08 -5.66
C SER A 109 -5.04 2.38 -6.27
N GLU A 110 -4.17 3.39 -6.50
CA GLU A 110 -4.51 4.67 -7.13
C GLU A 110 -5.41 4.55 -8.38
N PRO A 111 -5.11 3.70 -9.39
CA PRO A 111 -5.94 3.65 -10.60
C PRO A 111 -7.36 3.11 -10.38
N PHE A 112 -7.61 2.39 -9.28
CA PHE A 112 -8.88 1.71 -9.03
C PHE A 112 -9.74 2.37 -7.94
N LEU A 113 -9.15 3.21 -7.09
CA LEU A 113 -9.81 3.70 -5.89
C LEU A 113 -11.10 4.49 -6.19
N PHE A 114 -11.09 5.33 -7.22
CA PHE A 114 -12.28 6.05 -7.67
C PHE A 114 -13.41 5.11 -8.10
N PHE A 115 -13.09 4.11 -8.94
CA PHE A 115 -14.05 3.14 -9.44
C PHE A 115 -14.66 2.33 -8.30
N ILE A 116 -13.81 1.81 -7.40
CA ILE A 116 -14.26 1.02 -6.24
C ILE A 116 -15.20 1.84 -5.35
N VAL A 117 -14.84 3.08 -5.04
CA VAL A 117 -15.69 3.97 -4.22
C VAL A 117 -17.04 4.20 -4.89
N GLU A 118 -17.06 4.46 -6.19
CA GLU A 118 -18.31 4.67 -6.93
C GLU A 118 -19.21 3.42 -6.91
N GLN A 119 -18.64 2.22 -7.07
CA GLN A 119 -19.39 0.97 -7.00
C GLN A 119 -19.94 0.71 -5.60
N LEU A 120 -19.13 0.91 -4.56
CA LEU A 120 -19.55 0.73 -3.17
C LEU A 120 -20.69 1.68 -2.79
N GLU A 121 -20.61 2.95 -3.22
CA GLU A 121 -21.70 3.91 -2.99
C GLU A 121 -22.98 3.51 -3.73
N LYS A 122 -22.88 3.10 -5.01
CA LYS A 122 -24.04 2.60 -5.79
C LYS A 122 -24.70 1.39 -5.12
N SER A 123 -23.91 0.53 -4.48
CA SER A 123 -24.39 -0.63 -3.73
C SER A 123 -24.74 -0.33 -2.26
N ASN A 124 -24.68 0.94 -1.82
CA ASN A 124 -24.89 1.37 -0.44
C ASN A 124 -24.00 0.62 0.60
N MET A 125 -22.84 0.15 0.17
CA MET A 125 -21.86 -0.53 1.01
C MET A 125 -20.98 0.46 1.80
N PRO A 126 -20.34 0.01 2.90
CA PRO A 126 -19.37 0.82 3.64
C PRO A 126 -18.15 1.19 2.77
N LEU A 127 -17.71 2.45 2.78
CA LEU A 127 -16.63 2.92 1.90
C LEU A 127 -15.22 2.58 2.39
N GLU A 128 -15.06 2.18 3.65
CA GLU A 128 -13.84 1.60 4.19
C GLU A 128 -13.43 0.31 3.48
N LEU A 129 -14.35 -0.38 2.79
CA LEU A 129 -14.01 -1.52 1.94
C LEU A 129 -13.10 -1.12 0.78
N ALA A 130 -13.17 0.14 0.33
CA ALA A 130 -12.26 0.69 -0.67
C ALA A 130 -10.80 0.76 -0.19
N LEU A 131 -10.54 0.54 1.10
CA LEU A 131 -9.21 0.55 1.72
C LEU A 131 -8.62 -0.86 1.92
N LEU A 132 -9.38 -1.90 1.60
CA LEU A 132 -8.90 -3.28 1.56
C LEU A 132 -8.10 -3.71 0.31
N PRO A 133 -7.91 -2.92 -0.77
CA PRO A 133 -7.11 -3.37 -1.90
C PRO A 133 -5.66 -3.59 -1.44
N ILE A 134 -5.26 -4.87 -1.40
CA ILE A 134 -3.85 -5.27 -1.40
C ILE A 134 -3.61 -5.78 -2.82
N VAL A 135 -3.03 -4.92 -3.66
CA VAL A 135 -2.72 -5.16 -5.08
C VAL A 135 -1.22 -5.12 -5.31
#